data_AF-A0A963R6F8-F1
#
_entry.id   AF-A0A963R6F8-F1
#
_cell.length_a   1.000
_cell.length_b   1.000
_cell.length_c   1.000
_cell.angle_alpha   90.00
_cell.angle_beta   90.00
_cell.angle_gamma   90.00
#
_symmetry.space_group_name_H-M   'P 1'
#
loop_
_entity.id
_entity.type
_entity.pdbx_description
1 polymer ?
#
loop_
_entity_poly.entity_id
_entity_poly.type
_entity_poly.pdbx_seq_one_letter_code
_entity_poly.pdbx_strand_id
1 'polypeptide(L)'
;MAKEQQPYKTTPVFDEKTLPEAIRNEHRTKAGTWGLLRVIEGEVDLVFVDPPSRVHVTPENPAPIPPQATHFVELDGPMRMQVEFYREPPEA
;
A
#
# COMPACT_ATOMS: atom_id res chain seq x y z
N MET A 1 -4.20 14.02 -20.75
CA MET A 1 -5.16 13.43 -19.79
C MET A 1 -4.70 12.00 -19.58
N ALA A 2 -3.95 11.72 -18.52
CA ALA A 2 -3.63 10.33 -18.19
C ALA A 2 -4.93 9.62 -17.83
N LYS A 3 -5.07 8.36 -18.26
CA LYS A 3 -6.31 7.62 -18.08
C LYS A 3 -6.27 7.08 -16.65
N GLU A 4 -7.03 7.68 -15.74
CA GLU A 4 -7.13 7.18 -14.37
C GLU A 4 -7.58 5.71 -14.41
N GLN A 5 -6.67 4.80 -14.08
CA GLN A 5 -7.03 3.40 -13.88
C GLN A 5 -7.95 3.36 -12.66
N GLN A 6 -9.09 2.65 -12.77
CA GLN A 6 -9.99 2.48 -11.63
C GLN A 6 -9.62 1.21 -10.85
N PRO A 7 -9.52 1.28 -9.52
CA PRO A 7 -9.27 0.10 -8.71
C PRO A 7 -10.48 -0.84 -8.79
N TYR A 8 -10.23 -2.14 -8.91
CA TYR A 8 -11.31 -3.13 -8.90
C TYR A 8 -11.80 -3.45 -7.47
N LYS A 9 -11.00 -3.09 -6.46
CA LYS A 9 -11.31 -3.24 -5.04
C LYS A 9 -10.52 -2.23 -4.24
N THR A 10 -11.09 -1.75 -3.14
CA THR A 10 -10.42 -0.95 -2.12
C THR A 10 -10.67 -1.55 -0.73
N THR A 11 -9.77 -1.30 0.21
CA THR A 11 -10.01 -1.60 1.64
C THR A 11 -10.85 -0.50 2.28
N PRO A 12 -11.38 -0.70 3.51
CA PRO A 12 -11.71 0.43 4.37
C PRO A 12 -10.49 1.33 4.61
N VAL A 13 -10.74 2.54 5.09
CA VAL A 13 -9.67 3.38 5.66
C VAL A 13 -9.30 2.81 7.02
N PHE A 14 -8.00 2.60 7.23
CA PHE A 14 -7.42 2.18 8.49
C PHE A 14 -6.72 3.37 9.15
N ASP A 15 -6.69 3.35 10.48
CA ASP A 15 -5.86 4.19 11.33
C ASP A 15 -4.84 3.34 12.11
N GLU A 16 -4.07 3.95 13.01
CA GLU A 16 -3.03 3.27 13.79
C GLU A 16 -3.57 2.18 14.73
N LYS A 17 -4.89 2.18 15.01
CA LYS A 17 -5.56 1.25 15.91
C LYS A 17 -6.33 0.16 15.18
N THR A 18 -6.80 0.45 13.98
CA THR A 18 -7.67 -0.41 13.18
C THR A 18 -6.93 -1.14 12.06
N LEU A 19 -5.67 -0.77 11.76
CA LEU A 19 -4.85 -1.48 10.80
C LEU A 19 -4.67 -2.96 11.23
N PRO A 20 -5.14 -3.93 10.43
CA PRO A 20 -5.01 -5.33 10.78
C PRO A 20 -3.56 -5.77 10.94
N GLU A 21 -3.30 -6.60 11.95
CA GLU A 21 -1.96 -7.15 12.22
C GLU A 21 -1.37 -7.87 11.01
N ALA A 22 -2.21 -8.49 10.18
CA ALA A 22 -1.80 -9.16 8.95
C ALA A 22 -1.12 -8.21 7.92
N ILE A 23 -1.45 -6.91 7.92
CA ILE A 23 -0.83 -5.92 7.03
C ILE A 23 0.50 -5.41 7.62
N ARG A 24 0.65 -5.48 8.95
CA ARG A 24 1.86 -5.10 9.68
C ARG A 24 2.93 -6.21 9.68
N ASN A 25 2.53 -7.43 9.33
CA ASN A 25 3.42 -8.58 9.15
C ASN A 25 3.65 -8.85 7.65
N GLU A 26 4.68 -9.65 7.34
CA GLU A 26 4.99 -10.05 5.98
C GLU A 26 3.80 -10.72 5.29
N HIS A 27 3.40 -10.15 4.16
CA HIS A 27 2.36 -10.70 3.30
C HIS A 27 2.65 -10.34 1.84
N ARG A 28 1.78 -10.77 0.93
CA ARG A 28 1.90 -10.49 -0.50
C ARG A 28 0.56 -10.39 -1.19
N THR A 29 0.50 -9.62 -2.25
CA THR A 29 -0.61 -9.61 -3.20
C THR A 29 -0.64 -10.92 -3.99
N LYS A 30 -1.80 -11.23 -4.59
CA LYS A 30 -1.94 -12.38 -5.50
C LYS A 30 -1.23 -12.11 -6.82
N ALA A 31 -0.92 -13.17 -7.57
CA ALA A 31 -0.46 -13.05 -8.95
C ALA A 31 -1.45 -12.21 -9.78
N GLY A 32 -0.92 -11.32 -10.62
CA GLY A 32 -1.72 -10.38 -11.43
C GLY A 32 -2.52 -9.35 -10.62
N THR A 33 -2.18 -9.11 -9.36
CA THR A 33 -2.79 -8.05 -8.53
C THR A 33 -1.73 -7.06 -8.09
N TRP A 34 -1.89 -5.82 -8.54
CA TRP A 34 -1.14 -4.68 -8.02
C TRP A 34 -1.87 -4.09 -6.82
N GLY A 35 -1.13 -3.66 -5.81
CA GLY A 35 -1.62 -2.79 -4.75
C GLY A 35 -1.17 -1.36 -4.99
N LEU A 36 -1.92 -0.38 -4.48
CA LEU A 36 -1.45 0.99 -4.29
C LEU A 36 -1.75 1.38 -2.85
N LEU A 37 -0.69 1.61 -2.08
CA LEU A 37 -0.80 2.10 -0.71
C LEU A 37 -0.94 3.62 -0.75
N ARG A 38 -2.10 4.12 -0.32
CA ARG A 38 -2.37 5.55 -0.19
C ARG A 38 -2.45 5.93 1.28
N VAL A 39 -1.66 6.91 1.68
CA VAL A 39 -1.84 7.61 2.95
C VAL A 39 -2.76 8.79 2.70
N ILE A 40 -3.70 9.01 3.62
CA ILE A 40 -4.65 10.13 3.62
C ILE A 40 -4.15 11.21 4.59
N GLU A 41 -3.66 10.79 5.75
CA GLU A 41 -3.09 11.65 6.79
C GLU A 41 -1.92 10.92 7.47
N GLY A 42 -0.90 11.66 7.90
CA GLY A 42 0.31 11.10 8.52
C GLY A 42 1.27 10.46 7.50
N GLU A 43 1.97 9.43 7.93
CA GLU A 43 2.97 8.73 7.12
C GLU A 43 3.17 7.28 7.61
N VAL A 44 3.64 6.42 6.71
CA VAL A 44 4.02 5.03 7.01
C VAL A 44 5.22 4.62 6.18
N ASP A 45 5.93 3.58 6.62
CA ASP A 45 6.97 2.94 5.82
C ASP A 45 6.44 1.64 5.21
N LEU A 46 6.52 1.52 3.89
CA LEU A 46 6.29 0.28 3.16
C LEU A 46 7.63 -0.43 2.96
N VAL A 47 7.77 -1.62 3.54
CA VAL A 47 9.02 -2.38 3.50
C VAL A 47 8.85 -3.60 2.62
N PHE A 48 9.68 -3.72 1.58
CA PHE A 48 9.79 -4.90 0.73
C PHE A 48 10.93 -5.79 1.21
N VAL A 49 10.70 -7.10 1.20
CA VAL A 49 11.64 -8.09 1.74
C VAL A 49 12.62 -8.60 0.68
N ASP A 50 12.16 -8.76 -0.57
CA ASP A 50 12.99 -9.29 -1.66
C ASP A 50 12.60 -8.68 -3.02
N PRO A 51 13.46 -7.85 -3.64
CA PRO A 51 14.69 -7.31 -3.06
C PRO A 51 14.40 -6.38 -1.86
N PRO A 52 15.26 -6.34 -0.82
CA PRO A 52 15.06 -5.46 0.32
C PRO A 52 15.01 -3.99 -0.08
N SER A 53 13.91 -3.31 0.23
CA SER A 53 13.78 -1.88 0.02
C SER A 53 12.72 -1.27 0.94
N ARG A 54 12.76 0.04 1.11
CA ARG A 54 11.84 0.80 1.96
C ARG A 54 11.36 2.02 1.19
N VAL A 55 10.05 2.26 1.25
CA VAL A 55 9.41 3.43 0.65
C VAL A 55 8.68 4.18 1.74
N HIS A 56 9.04 5.45 1.93
CA HIS A 56 8.32 6.34 2.82
C HIS A 56 7.07 6.86 2.11
N VAL A 57 5.90 6.58 2.66
CA VAL A 57 4.61 6.83 2.01
C VAL A 57 3.88 7.94 2.75
N THR A 58 3.58 9.01 2.01
CA THR A 58 2.85 10.19 2.48
C THR A 58 1.63 10.44 1.56
N PRO A 59 0.73 11.38 1.89
CA PRO A 59 -0.38 11.72 1.01
C PRO A 59 0.03 12.14 -0.41
N GLU A 60 1.21 12.74 -0.55
CA GLU A 60 1.77 13.20 -1.82
C GLU A 60 2.60 12.14 -2.55
N ASN A 61 2.96 11.05 -1.87
CA ASN A 61 3.82 9.99 -2.40
C ASN A 61 3.23 8.60 -2.14
N PRO A 62 2.12 8.23 -2.82
CA PRO A 62 1.56 6.88 -2.73
C PRO A 62 2.52 5.85 -3.33
N ALA A 63 2.46 4.61 -2.84
CA ALA A 63 3.44 3.58 -3.21
C ALA A 63 2.80 2.38 -3.91
N PRO A 64 3.19 2.05 -5.17
CA PRO A 64 2.71 0.86 -5.84
C PRO A 64 3.37 -0.40 -5.27
N ILE A 65 2.58 -1.46 -5.15
CA ILE A 65 2.99 -2.78 -4.65
C ILE A 65 2.85 -3.78 -5.81
N PRO A 66 3.96 -4.33 -6.34
CA PRO A 66 3.91 -5.31 -7.43
C PRO A 66 3.21 -6.62 -7.03
N PRO A 67 2.69 -7.38 -8.00
CA PRO A 67 2.16 -8.72 -7.76
C PRO A 67 3.18 -9.62 -7.07
N GLN A 68 2.75 -10.31 -6.02
CA GLN A 68 3.55 -11.30 -5.27
C GLN A 68 4.79 -10.77 -4.55
N ALA A 69 5.03 -9.45 -4.57
CA ALA A 69 6.09 -8.84 -3.78
C ALA A 69 5.81 -9.05 -2.27
N THR A 70 6.77 -9.62 -1.54
CA THR A 70 6.63 -9.79 -0.09
C THR A 70 6.95 -8.47 0.60
N HIS A 71 6.00 -7.96 1.38
CA HIS A 71 6.10 -6.65 2.02
C HIS A 71 5.27 -6.60 3.31
N PHE A 72 5.45 -5.52 4.07
CA PHE A 72 4.66 -5.15 5.24
C PHE A 72 4.68 -3.64 5.48
N VAL A 73 3.80 -3.16 6.36
CA VAL A 73 3.69 -1.73 6.71
C VAL A 73 4.17 -1.50 8.15
N GLU A 74 5.13 -0.60 8.31
CA GLU A 74 5.58 -0.08 9.60
C GLU A 74 4.90 1.26 9.90
N LEU A 75 4.58 1.50 11.18
CA LEU A 75 3.93 2.72 11.65
C LEU A 75 4.91 3.53 12.50
N ASP A 76 5.07 4.82 12.18
CA ASP A 76 5.88 5.77 12.98
C ASP A 76 5.04 6.79 13.76
N GLY A 77 3.71 6.71 13.65
CA GLY A 77 2.81 7.60 14.37
C GLY A 77 1.34 7.41 14.00
N PRO A 78 0.47 8.35 14.42
CA PRO A 78 -0.91 8.42 13.94
C PRO A 78 -0.94 8.58 12.42
N MET A 79 -1.77 7.78 11.76
CA MET A 79 -1.92 7.80 10.31
C MET A 79 -3.32 7.40 9.89
N ARG A 80 -3.68 7.70 8.65
CA ARG A 80 -4.86 7.14 7.98
C ARG A 80 -4.44 6.65 6.61
N MET A 81 -4.74 5.40 6.26
CA MET A 81 -4.36 4.80 4.98
C MET A 81 -5.46 3.94 4.37
N GLN A 82 -5.34 3.68 3.08
CA GLN A 82 -6.16 2.74 2.33
C GLN A 82 -5.29 1.99 1.32
N VAL A 83 -5.66 0.76 0.98
CA VAL A 83 -5.05 0.02 -0.12
C VAL A 83 -6.05 -0.15 -1.25
N GLU A 84 -5.65 0.25 -2.45
CA GLU A 84 -6.37 0.06 -3.69
C GLU A 84 -5.78 -1.12 -4.47
N PHE A 85 -6.61 -1.89 -5.17
CA PHE A 85 -6.17 -3.06 -5.92
C PHE A 85 -6.49 -2.93 -7.41
N TYR A 86 -5.48 -3.23 -8.24
CA TYR A 86 -5.50 -3.06 -9.69
C TYR A 86 -5.11 -4.34 -10.42
N ARG A 87 -5.53 -4.44 -11.68
CA ARG A 87 -5.13 -5.54 -12.60
C ARG A 87 -3.87 -5.21 -13.39
N GLU A 88 -3.51 -3.93 -13.45
CA GLU A 88 -2.36 -3.38 -14.15
C GLU A 88 -1.58 -2.46 -13.19
N PRO A 89 -0.32 -2.11 -13.49
CA PRO A 89 0.44 -1.20 -12.65
C PRO A 89 -0.28 0.15 -12.53
N PRO A 90 -0.63 0.60 -11.30
CA PRO A 90 -1.29 1.88 -11.11
C PRO A 90 -0.31 3.03 -11.35
N GLU A 91 -0.84 4.16 -11.83
CA GLU A 91 -0.11 5.43 -11.81
C GLU A 91 -0.15 5.95 -10.37
N ALA A 92 1.01 6.05 -9.73
CA ALA A 92 1.19 6.58 -8.38
C ALA A 92 1.44 8.08 -8.45
#